data_AF-A0A934FUH9-F1
#
_entry.id   AF-A0A934FUH9-F1
#
_cell.length_a   1.000
_cell.length_b   1.000
_cell.length_c   1.000
_cell.angle_alpha   90.00
_cell.angle_beta   90.00
_cell.angle_gamma   90.00
#
_symmetry.space_group_name_H-M   'P 1'
#
loop_
_entity.id
_entity.type
_entity.pdbx_description
1 polymer ?
#
loop_
_entity_poly.entity_id
_entity_poly.type
_entity_poly.pdbx_seq_one_letter_code
_entity_poly.pdbx_strand_id
1 'polypeptide(L)'
;MPEPIEVPGIDTAVIARRLPDVIHLLLNAGRTGPAGLLEVQSPPSEGPRRWITLSDEPSPDEVFTMLGANADARALVVGSIRQADDGIAVQLSVHFHGEAATGDDGERVTRGVHGVVRLADPAASLLGIAEHLAQILGLPFRRPRKHLLTHRADAFLAFLDGLDGAALLSGDPALETERAGEDLLLPLARALTIDPGFGLALRTLAAALFPALESGRVDRAACERIVDLALATHALDSEGCVAIADQIALLGDEARSQAWLEHAVTLDDPMPRAFESLGVTLANANETTRARELWLRGLALDGNPDFYAHLARLAMAERRADEGWDKFLRGLRCIRERALRAAEWADEPRAPCVLLRYLAEHLAEGPAPQDVADAVIGLATLLTDTVERDALRSELPLQSRERATRALLAVDIPDFENRFASASERATNGRDARGALLEMQACLERAPDFWPAMYFAGVALRRLGRLDEALDLMNEVLAQHPGQVDALCEMAEMFDARGNPKRALECVDEALSSEPEDVDFHVLRAVCLEHLDRRAEASAALDRAIELEPGNPSHKRRKRRLLR
;
A
#
# COMPACT_ATOMS: atom_id res chain seq x y z
N MET A 1 10.71 37.66 14.30
CA MET A 1 9.51 37.33 15.13
C MET A 1 8.28 37.59 14.27
N PRO A 2 7.52 36.56 13.86
CA PRO A 2 6.26 36.77 13.14
C PRO A 2 5.29 37.59 14.02
N GLU A 3 4.49 38.46 13.40
CA GLU A 3 3.45 39.21 14.11
C GLU A 3 2.45 38.24 14.77
N PRO A 4 2.01 38.50 16.01
CA PRO A 4 1.07 37.63 16.72
C PRO A 4 -0.32 37.66 16.05
N ILE A 5 -0.80 36.49 15.59
CA ILE A 5 -2.15 36.27 15.05
C ILE A 5 -3.22 36.20 16.16
N GLU A 6 -3.78 37.32 16.57
CA GLU A 6 -4.75 37.32 17.68
C GLU A 6 -6.06 36.60 17.31
N VAL A 7 -6.30 35.45 17.93
CA VAL A 7 -7.60 34.74 17.92
C VAL A 7 -8.11 34.67 19.35
N PRO A 8 -9.35 35.14 19.64
CA PRO A 8 -9.86 35.18 21.01
C PRO A 8 -9.85 33.79 21.68
N GLY A 9 -9.15 33.67 22.81
CA GLY A 9 -9.20 32.49 23.67
C GLY A 9 -8.19 31.38 23.35
N ILE A 10 -7.32 31.55 22.36
CA ILE A 10 -6.25 30.61 22.02
C ILE A 10 -4.91 31.34 21.92
N ASP A 11 -3.84 30.72 22.42
CA ASP A 11 -2.50 31.26 22.27
C ASP A 11 -2.12 31.32 20.79
N THR A 12 -1.65 32.49 20.38
CA THR A 12 -1.14 32.78 19.03
C THR A 12 -0.13 31.75 18.54
N ALA A 13 0.74 31.31 19.44
CA ALA A 13 1.78 30.37 19.11
C ALA A 13 1.23 28.94 18.93
N VAL A 14 0.11 28.58 19.56
CA VAL A 14 -0.57 27.28 19.35
C VAL A 14 -1.07 27.18 17.92
N ILE A 15 -1.71 28.23 17.41
CA ILE A 15 -2.23 28.22 16.04
C ILE A 15 -1.10 28.04 15.03
N ALA A 16 0.01 28.76 15.21
CA ALA A 16 1.19 28.65 14.36
C ALA A 16 1.81 27.26 14.35
N ARG A 17 1.85 26.59 15.51
CA ARG A 17 2.44 25.26 15.62
C ARG A 17 1.51 24.15 15.13
N ARG A 18 0.18 24.33 15.22
CA ARG A 18 -0.78 23.22 15.07
C ARG A 18 -1.59 23.20 13.78
N LEU A 19 -1.75 24.31 13.06
CA LEU A 19 -2.37 24.26 11.73
C LEU A 19 -1.63 23.31 10.75
N PRO A 20 -0.28 23.27 10.73
CA PRO A 20 0.44 22.31 9.89
C PRO A 20 0.16 20.85 10.27
N ASP A 21 0.02 20.55 11.57
CA ASP A 21 -0.35 19.22 12.07
C ASP A 21 -1.74 18.80 11.55
N VAL A 22 -2.69 19.73 11.43
CA VAL A 22 -4.02 19.41 10.86
C VAL A 22 -3.95 19.14 9.37
N ILE A 23 -3.24 19.95 8.58
CA ILE A 23 -3.02 19.69 7.14
C ILE A 23 -2.38 18.32 6.97
N HIS A 24 -1.41 18.02 7.83
CA HIS A 24 -0.72 16.75 7.86
C HIS A 24 -1.66 15.57 8.11
N LEU A 25 -2.50 15.64 9.16
CA LEU A 25 -3.51 14.61 9.45
C LEU A 25 -4.50 14.41 8.30
N LEU A 26 -4.87 15.49 7.59
CA LEU A 26 -5.78 15.41 6.44
C LEU A 26 -5.16 14.76 5.21
N LEU A 27 -3.89 15.06 4.91
CA LEU A 27 -3.17 14.41 3.82
C LEU A 27 -2.96 12.92 4.05
N ASN A 28 -2.88 12.51 5.33
CA ASN A 28 -2.72 11.12 5.73
C ASN A 28 -4.03 10.41 6.10
N ALA A 29 -5.19 11.06 5.93
CA ALA A 29 -6.47 10.47 6.28
C ALA A 29 -6.73 9.18 5.49
N GLY A 30 -6.83 8.05 6.21
CA GLY A 30 -7.04 6.72 5.62
C GLY A 30 -5.77 5.88 5.40
N ARG A 31 -4.62 6.29 5.94
CA ARG A 31 -3.39 5.48 6.01
C ARG A 31 -3.20 4.91 7.42
N THR A 32 -2.77 3.64 7.55
CA THR A 32 -2.50 3.03 8.86
C THR A 32 -1.05 3.25 9.30
N GLY A 33 -0.84 3.61 10.57
CA GLY A 33 0.48 3.90 11.17
C GLY A 33 0.43 5.06 12.18
N PRO A 34 1.37 5.17 13.12
CA PRO A 34 1.44 6.33 14.03
C PRO A 34 1.63 7.61 13.22
N ALA A 35 0.98 8.70 13.67
CA ALA A 35 1.01 10.01 13.02
C ALA A 35 2.46 10.47 12.72
N GLY A 36 2.89 10.30 11.48
CA GLY A 36 4.23 10.61 11.01
C GLY A 36 4.17 11.61 9.87
N LEU A 37 4.91 12.71 10.01
CA LEU A 37 5.06 13.88 9.14
C LEU A 37 4.98 13.57 7.63
N LEU A 38 4.50 14.54 6.84
CA LEU A 38 4.45 14.43 5.38
C LEU A 38 5.89 14.49 4.84
N GLU A 39 6.53 13.35 4.83
CA GLU A 39 7.79 13.09 4.16
C GLU A 39 7.46 12.20 2.96
N VAL A 40 7.71 12.67 1.74
CA VAL A 40 7.58 11.81 0.56
C VAL A 40 8.86 10.96 0.49
N GLN A 41 8.91 9.81 1.19
CA GLN A 41 10.01 8.83 1.10
C GLN A 41 9.58 7.46 0.53
N SER A 42 10.56 6.70 0.01
CA SER A 42 10.48 5.23 -0.16
C SER A 42 10.84 4.52 1.18
N PRO A 43 10.58 3.20 1.39
CA PRO A 43 10.41 2.58 2.73
C PRO A 43 11.75 2.10 3.38
N PRO A 44 11.82 1.74 4.68
CA PRO A 44 12.22 2.60 5.80
C PRO A 44 13.47 2.10 6.59
N SER A 45 14.04 2.93 7.48
CA SER A 45 14.69 2.39 8.70
C SER A 45 14.73 3.29 9.95
N GLU A 46 14.45 4.60 9.92
CA GLU A 46 14.50 5.40 11.16
C GLU A 46 13.45 6.53 11.21
N GLY A 47 12.38 6.30 11.99
CA GLY A 47 11.64 7.26 12.84
C GLY A 47 11.01 8.56 12.25
N PRO A 48 9.89 9.05 12.80
CA PRO A 48 9.25 10.29 12.32
C PRO A 48 9.98 11.57 12.77
N ARG A 49 10.08 12.59 11.89
CA ARG A 49 10.56 13.96 12.20
C ARG A 49 9.41 14.98 12.27
N ARG A 50 9.67 16.18 12.81
CA ARG A 50 8.69 17.23 13.21
C ARG A 50 8.60 18.39 12.20
N TRP A 51 7.46 19.10 12.20
CA TRP A 51 7.41 20.49 11.76
C TRP A 51 8.33 21.33 12.65
N ILE A 52 9.31 22.02 12.05
CA ILE A 52 10.25 22.87 12.78
C ILE A 52 9.83 24.32 12.54
N THR A 53 9.59 25.08 13.61
CA THR A 53 9.42 26.53 13.50
C THR A 53 10.78 27.16 13.21
N LEU A 54 10.90 27.80 12.05
CA LEU A 54 12.11 28.50 11.65
C LEU A 54 12.06 29.95 12.12
N SER A 55 13.23 30.48 12.51
CA SER A 55 13.38 31.88 12.96
C SER A 55 13.15 32.87 11.81
N ASP A 56 13.55 32.47 10.61
CA ASP A 56 13.53 33.22 9.36
C ASP A 56 13.14 32.29 8.20
N GLU A 57 12.70 32.85 7.07
CA GLU A 57 12.40 32.09 5.85
C GLU A 57 13.72 31.57 5.24
N PRO A 58 13.96 30.25 5.23
CA PRO A 58 15.21 29.70 4.73
C PRO A 58 15.26 29.82 3.21
N SER A 59 16.44 30.06 2.66
CA SER A 59 16.64 30.00 1.21
C SER A 59 16.45 28.55 0.70
N PRO A 60 16.00 28.33 -0.55
CA PRO A 60 15.81 26.99 -1.12
C PRO A 60 17.05 26.07 -1.02
N ASP A 61 18.26 26.63 -0.93
CA ASP A 61 19.51 25.89 -0.80
C ASP A 61 19.84 25.50 0.65
N GLU A 62 19.51 26.36 1.62
CA GLU A 62 19.61 26.06 3.05
C GLU A 62 18.63 24.94 3.43
N VAL A 63 17.44 24.99 2.86
CA VAL A 63 16.34 24.05 3.09
C VAL A 63 16.76 22.57 2.91
N PHE A 64 17.42 22.22 1.81
CA PHE A 64 17.87 20.84 1.56
C PHE A 64 19.11 20.47 2.37
N THR A 65 19.92 21.45 2.74
CA THR A 65 21.08 21.24 3.62
C THR A 65 20.63 20.83 5.04
N MET A 66 19.45 21.30 5.48
CA MET A 66 18.86 20.96 6.78
C MET A 66 18.36 19.51 6.88
N LEU A 67 18.00 18.86 5.77
CA LEU A 67 17.51 17.48 5.77
C LEU A 67 18.62 16.45 6.05
N GLY A 68 19.88 16.83 5.79
CA GLY A 68 21.06 15.95 5.88
C GLY A 68 21.25 15.11 4.61
N ALA A 69 22.48 14.68 4.33
CA ALA A 69 22.85 14.01 3.07
C ALA A 69 22.16 12.64 2.82
N ASN A 70 21.44 12.09 3.82
CA ASN A 70 20.81 10.77 3.76
C ASN A 70 19.26 10.82 3.73
N ALA A 71 18.64 12.00 3.60
CA ALA A 71 17.18 12.09 3.57
C ALA A 71 16.62 11.77 2.17
N ASP A 72 15.81 10.72 2.06
CA ASP A 72 15.15 10.29 0.81
C ASP A 72 13.84 11.05 0.57
N ALA A 73 13.86 12.39 0.63
CA ALA A 73 12.64 13.21 0.49
C ALA A 73 12.43 13.72 -0.95
N ARG A 74 11.27 13.44 -1.57
CA ARG A 74 10.95 13.93 -2.93
C ARG A 74 10.58 15.41 -3.02
N ALA A 75 10.06 15.99 -1.94
CA ALA A 75 9.68 17.39 -1.88
C ALA A 75 9.70 17.89 -0.43
N LEU A 76 10.01 19.17 -0.25
CA LEU A 76 9.86 19.88 1.02
C LEU A 76 8.82 20.99 0.91
N VAL A 77 7.96 21.09 1.92
CA VAL A 77 6.97 22.16 2.06
C VAL A 77 7.43 23.12 3.16
N VAL A 78 7.73 24.36 2.80
CA VAL A 78 8.06 25.45 3.73
C VAL A 78 6.93 26.45 3.70
N GLY A 79 6.52 27.00 4.83
CA GLY A 79 5.41 27.95 4.82
C GLY A 79 5.43 28.95 5.95
N SER A 80 4.68 30.02 5.76
CA SER A 80 4.41 31.03 6.76
C SER A 80 2.90 31.21 6.94
N ILE A 81 2.53 31.64 8.14
CA ILE A 81 1.17 32.05 8.42
C ILE A 81 1.15 33.50 8.92
N ARG A 82 0.11 34.24 8.56
CA ARG A 82 -0.08 35.65 8.91
C ARG A 82 -1.54 35.93 9.22
N GLN A 83 -1.80 36.99 9.98
CA GLN A 83 -3.16 37.44 10.26
C GLN A 83 -3.81 37.98 8.98
N ALA A 84 -5.10 37.70 8.79
CA ALA A 84 -5.95 38.23 7.74
C ALA A 84 -7.26 38.76 8.34
N ASP A 85 -8.00 39.58 7.58
CA ASP A 85 -9.21 40.27 8.06
C ASP A 85 -10.32 39.31 8.56
N ASP A 86 -10.48 38.15 7.91
CA ASP A 86 -11.48 37.12 8.23
C ASP A 86 -10.87 35.79 8.69
N GLY A 87 -9.57 35.77 9.00
CA GLY A 87 -8.89 34.62 9.57
C GLY A 87 -7.38 34.62 9.43
N ILE A 88 -6.83 33.52 8.92
CA ILE A 88 -5.37 33.28 8.95
C ILE A 88 -4.90 32.97 7.53
N ALA A 89 -4.06 33.84 6.98
CA ALA A 89 -3.43 33.61 5.69
C ALA A 89 -2.34 32.54 5.86
N VAL A 90 -2.37 31.54 4.99
CA VAL A 90 -1.38 30.45 4.90
C VAL A 90 -0.70 30.56 3.54
N GLN A 91 0.62 30.64 3.54
CA GLN A 91 1.45 30.63 2.35
C GLN A 91 2.45 29.49 2.45
N LEU A 92 2.38 28.53 1.54
CA LEU A 92 3.30 27.40 1.47
C LEU A 92 4.06 27.44 0.14
N SER A 93 5.32 27.09 0.18
CA SER A 93 6.24 26.92 -0.93
C SER A 93 6.67 25.46 -0.96
N VAL A 94 6.49 24.80 -2.10
CA VAL A 94 6.87 23.40 -2.32
C VAL A 94 8.13 23.37 -3.18
N HIS A 95 9.20 22.81 -2.63
CA HIS A 95 10.50 22.65 -3.27
C HIS A 95 10.74 21.18 -3.59
N PHE A 96 10.85 20.81 -4.87
CA PHE A 96 11.06 19.42 -5.30
C PHE A 96 12.55 19.03 -5.33
N HIS A 97 12.83 17.74 -5.14
CA HIS A 97 14.18 17.14 -5.24
C HIS A 97 14.27 16.14 -6.40
N GLY A 98 15.47 15.90 -6.95
CA GLY A 98 15.72 14.93 -8.02
C GLY A 98 15.32 15.40 -9.43
N GLU A 99 15.05 14.47 -10.36
CA GLU A 99 14.71 14.76 -11.78
C GLU A 99 13.43 15.60 -11.96
N ALA A 100 12.55 15.62 -10.94
CA ALA A 100 11.37 16.49 -10.91
C ALA A 100 11.69 17.96 -10.57
N ALA A 101 12.96 18.28 -10.25
CA ALA A 101 13.39 19.57 -9.75
C ALA A 101 13.98 20.50 -10.81
N THR A 102 14.26 20.05 -12.04
CA THR A 102 14.89 20.90 -13.08
C THR A 102 13.86 21.35 -14.12
N GLY A 103 13.58 22.66 -14.17
CA GLY A 103 12.97 23.28 -15.35
C GLY A 103 13.93 23.29 -16.55
N ASP A 104 13.46 23.70 -17.73
CA ASP A 104 14.25 23.75 -18.99
C ASP A 104 15.59 24.51 -18.85
N ASP A 105 15.69 25.43 -17.88
CA ASP A 105 16.88 26.27 -17.62
C ASP A 105 17.77 25.76 -16.45
N GLY A 106 17.45 24.61 -15.85
CA GLY A 106 18.21 24.04 -14.72
C GLY A 106 17.90 24.65 -13.34
N GLU A 107 16.90 25.55 -13.25
CA GLU A 107 16.44 26.12 -11.97
C GLU A 107 15.49 25.19 -11.22
N ARG A 108 15.59 25.21 -9.87
CA ARG A 108 14.76 24.44 -8.94
C ARG A 108 13.28 24.86 -9.01
N VAL A 109 12.40 23.93 -9.39
CA VAL A 109 10.94 24.20 -9.46
C VAL A 109 10.36 24.45 -8.06
N THR A 110 9.89 25.67 -7.82
CA THR A 110 9.13 26.04 -6.62
C THR A 110 7.67 26.29 -6.99
N ARG A 111 6.73 25.66 -6.28
CA ARG A 111 5.28 25.88 -6.46
C ARG A 111 4.66 26.46 -5.20
N GLY A 112 3.86 27.51 -5.35
CA GLY A 112 3.19 28.18 -4.23
C GLY A 112 1.76 27.67 -3.99
N VAL A 113 1.40 27.47 -2.72
CA VAL A 113 0.02 27.30 -2.25
C VAL A 113 -0.32 28.50 -1.37
N HIS A 114 -1.42 29.16 -1.68
CA HIS A 114 -1.94 30.26 -0.88
C HIS A 114 -3.39 29.97 -0.51
N GLY A 115 -3.75 30.26 0.74
CA GLY A 115 -5.12 30.11 1.24
C GLY A 115 -5.38 30.95 2.48
N VAL A 116 -6.65 31.10 2.83
CA VAL A 116 -7.07 31.75 4.08
C VAL A 116 -7.90 30.76 4.89
N VAL A 117 -7.42 30.43 6.09
CA VAL A 117 -8.16 29.67 7.09
C VAL A 117 -9.14 30.61 7.75
N ARG A 118 -10.40 30.57 7.32
CA ARG A 118 -11.44 31.44 7.88
C ARG A 118 -11.81 30.99 9.27
N LEU A 119 -11.85 31.91 10.23
CA LEU A 119 -12.21 31.57 11.61
C LEU A 119 -13.68 31.13 11.75
N ALA A 120 -14.54 31.48 10.80
CA ALA A 120 -15.94 31.04 10.78
C ALA A 120 -16.09 29.55 10.46
N ASP A 121 -15.23 28.98 9.61
CA ASP A 121 -15.16 27.55 9.28
C ASP A 121 -13.70 27.17 8.96
N PRO A 122 -12.86 27.01 10.00
CA PRO A 122 -11.45 26.77 9.82
C PRO A 122 -11.17 25.40 9.20
N ALA A 123 -11.99 24.40 9.51
CA ALA A 123 -11.81 23.04 9.04
C ALA A 123 -12.05 22.91 7.53
N ALA A 124 -13.13 23.52 6.99
CA ALA A 124 -13.38 23.53 5.55
C ALA A 124 -12.27 24.26 4.79
N SER A 125 -11.76 25.34 5.36
CA SER A 125 -10.67 26.12 4.77
C SER A 125 -9.36 25.32 4.70
N LEU A 126 -9.00 24.62 5.78
CA LEU A 126 -7.83 23.76 5.82
C LEU A 126 -7.95 22.55 4.90
N LEU A 127 -9.15 22.00 4.75
CA LEU A 127 -9.40 20.92 3.80
C LEU A 127 -9.08 21.35 2.37
N GLY A 128 -9.49 22.56 1.97
CA GLY A 128 -9.18 23.10 0.65
C GLY A 128 -7.67 23.34 0.44
N ILE A 129 -6.97 23.80 1.47
CA ILE A 129 -5.50 23.97 1.43
C ILE A 129 -4.81 22.62 1.29
N ALA A 130 -5.23 21.61 2.05
CA ALA A 130 -4.69 20.26 1.97
C ALA A 130 -4.93 19.62 0.59
N GLU A 131 -6.14 19.78 0.03
CA GLU A 131 -6.48 19.27 -1.30
C GLU A 131 -5.59 19.91 -2.39
N HIS A 132 -5.37 21.22 -2.35
CA HIS A 132 -4.48 21.93 -3.28
C HIS A 132 -3.02 21.47 -3.11
N LEU A 133 -2.55 21.34 -1.87
CA LEU A 133 -1.20 20.86 -1.59
C LEU A 133 -0.99 19.43 -2.11
N ALA A 134 -1.97 18.54 -1.91
CA ALA A 134 -1.92 17.17 -2.43
C ALA A 134 -1.81 17.14 -3.96
N GLN A 135 -2.57 17.97 -4.67
CA GLN A 135 -2.50 18.08 -6.13
C GLN A 135 -1.10 18.51 -6.61
N ILE A 136 -0.49 19.49 -5.95
CA ILE A 136 0.87 19.95 -6.29
C ILE A 136 1.90 18.84 -6.08
N LEU A 137 1.76 18.07 -5.00
CA LEU A 137 2.64 16.96 -4.65
C LEU A 137 2.37 15.67 -5.45
N GLY A 138 1.32 15.64 -6.28
CA GLY A 138 0.91 14.44 -7.01
C GLY A 138 0.41 13.32 -6.08
N LEU A 139 -0.10 13.66 -4.91
CA LEU A 139 -0.59 12.70 -3.93
C LEU A 139 -2.08 12.40 -4.15
N PRO A 140 -2.52 11.14 -3.97
CA PRO A 140 -3.94 10.84 -3.92
C PRO A 140 -4.56 11.54 -2.71
N PHE A 141 -5.59 12.35 -2.94
CA PHE A 141 -6.34 13.02 -1.87
C PHE A 141 -7.75 12.45 -1.80
N ARG A 142 -8.12 11.89 -0.65
CA ARG A 142 -9.48 11.45 -0.37
C ARG A 142 -10.11 12.45 0.59
N ARG A 143 -11.23 13.03 0.19
CA ARG A 143 -12.00 13.89 1.11
C ARG A 143 -12.38 13.08 2.35
N PRO A 144 -12.19 13.64 3.56
CA PRO A 144 -12.60 12.99 4.79
C PRO A 144 -14.05 12.53 4.76
N ARG A 145 -14.31 11.43 5.47
CA ARG A 145 -15.68 11.00 5.73
C ARG A 145 -16.44 12.08 6.50
N LYS A 146 -17.77 12.03 6.38
CA LYS A 146 -18.66 12.88 7.17
C LYS A 146 -18.33 12.70 8.66
N HIS A 147 -18.37 13.78 9.43
CA HIS A 147 -18.05 13.77 10.87
C HIS A 147 -16.58 13.52 11.22
N LEU A 148 -15.64 13.50 10.27
CA LEU A 148 -14.22 13.53 10.66
C LEU A 148 -13.81 14.94 11.14
N LEU A 149 -14.28 15.96 10.43
CA LEU A 149 -14.04 17.37 10.74
C LEU A 149 -15.31 18.05 11.25
N THR A 150 -15.12 19.05 12.11
CA THR A 150 -16.20 19.90 12.62
C THR A 150 -16.42 21.13 11.74
N HIS A 151 -17.66 21.61 11.64
CA HIS A 151 -18.00 22.94 11.09
C HIS A 151 -18.06 24.02 12.17
N ARG A 152 -17.85 23.64 13.44
CA ARG A 152 -17.93 24.53 14.58
C ARG A 152 -16.55 25.07 14.93
N ALA A 153 -16.37 26.37 14.72
CA ALA A 153 -15.10 27.05 14.99
C ALA A 153 -14.63 26.88 16.45
N ASP A 154 -15.55 26.96 17.41
CA ASP A 154 -15.27 26.77 18.84
C ASP A 154 -14.79 25.35 19.17
N ALA A 155 -15.39 24.32 18.54
CA ALA A 155 -14.91 22.94 18.66
C ALA A 155 -13.52 22.78 18.03
N PHE A 156 -13.28 23.39 16.87
CA PHE A 156 -12.00 23.32 16.18
C PHE A 156 -10.86 23.99 16.98
N LEU A 157 -11.12 25.16 17.57
CA LEU A 157 -10.13 25.85 18.41
C LEU A 157 -9.80 25.06 19.68
N ALA A 158 -10.82 24.48 20.33
CA ALA A 158 -10.60 23.58 21.47
C ALA A 158 -9.77 22.34 21.08
N PHE A 159 -9.95 21.84 19.86
CA PHE A 159 -9.14 20.76 19.32
C PHE A 159 -7.68 21.17 19.08
N LEU A 160 -7.40 22.36 18.53
CA LEU A 160 -6.03 22.86 18.37
C LEU A 160 -5.31 23.00 19.72
N ASP A 161 -6.01 23.53 20.73
CA ASP A 161 -5.51 23.61 22.10
C ASP A 161 -5.18 22.23 22.69
N GLY A 162 -5.99 21.23 22.36
CA GLY A 162 -5.83 19.86 22.81
C GLY A 162 -4.70 19.14 22.09
N LEU A 163 -4.57 19.38 20.78
CA LEU A 163 -3.50 18.82 19.96
C LEU A 163 -2.13 19.29 20.45
N ASP A 164 -2.05 20.54 20.93
CA ASP A 164 -0.82 21.05 21.54
C ASP A 164 -0.39 20.19 22.74
N GLY A 165 -1.30 19.86 23.66
CA GLY A 165 -0.98 19.04 24.84
C GLY A 165 -0.90 17.53 24.58
N ALA A 166 -1.73 17.01 23.67
CA ALA A 166 -1.86 15.58 23.38
C ALA A 166 -0.73 15.04 22.51
N ALA A 167 -0.30 15.78 21.48
CA ALA A 167 0.87 15.41 20.69
C ALA A 167 2.12 15.37 21.58
N LEU A 168 2.15 16.14 22.66
CA LEU A 168 3.28 16.14 23.58
C LEU A 168 3.36 14.90 24.45
N LEU A 169 2.21 14.35 24.80
CA LEU A 169 2.11 13.06 25.47
C LEU A 169 2.57 11.91 24.57
N SER A 170 2.54 12.07 23.24
CA SER A 170 3.13 11.09 22.30
C SER A 170 4.66 11.11 22.22
N GLY A 171 5.34 11.96 22.99
CA GLY A 171 6.80 11.92 23.17
C GLY A 171 7.58 12.94 22.35
N ASP A 172 7.09 14.18 22.23
CA ASP A 172 7.81 15.27 21.57
C ASP A 172 8.59 16.16 22.58
N PRO A 173 9.90 15.92 22.82
CA PRO A 173 10.69 16.72 23.76
C PRO A 173 10.96 18.19 23.39
N ALA A 174 10.63 18.69 22.19
CA ALA A 174 11.02 20.07 21.80
C ALA A 174 9.97 21.12 22.19
N LEU A 175 8.78 20.69 22.54
CA LEU A 175 7.65 21.53 22.91
C LEU A 175 7.51 21.45 24.44
N GLU A 176 8.11 22.39 25.16
CA GLU A 176 7.96 22.45 26.61
C GLU A 176 6.55 22.94 26.95
N THR A 177 5.73 22.14 27.65
CA THR A 177 4.40 22.58 28.14
C THR A 177 4.46 23.04 29.58
N GLU A 178 3.80 24.15 29.87
CA GLU A 178 3.46 24.55 31.25
C GLU A 178 2.25 23.77 31.80
N ARG A 179 1.43 23.16 30.93
CA ARG A 179 0.26 22.35 31.31
C ARG A 179 0.68 20.97 31.85
N ALA A 180 0.09 20.54 32.94
CA ALA A 180 0.36 19.24 33.58
C ALA A 180 -0.92 18.41 33.72
N GLY A 181 -0.78 17.10 33.52
CA GLY A 181 -1.84 16.11 33.74
C GLY A 181 -3.08 16.27 32.87
N GLU A 182 -4.26 16.28 33.50
CA GLU A 182 -5.56 16.21 32.79
C GLU A 182 -5.84 17.44 31.91
N ASP A 183 -5.22 18.58 32.22
CA ASP A 183 -5.31 19.83 31.44
C ASP A 183 -4.80 19.68 29.99
N LEU A 184 -4.03 18.62 29.71
CA LEU A 184 -3.53 18.31 28.36
C LEU A 184 -4.59 17.67 27.45
N LEU A 185 -5.53 16.92 28.03
CA LEU A 185 -6.55 16.15 27.29
C LEU A 185 -7.93 16.80 27.36
N LEU A 186 -8.19 17.62 28.38
CA LEU A 186 -9.48 18.28 28.58
C LEU A 186 -9.94 19.12 27.36
N PRO A 187 -9.07 19.82 26.61
CA PRO A 187 -9.52 20.56 25.43
C PRO A 187 -10.07 19.65 24.32
N LEU A 188 -9.52 18.45 24.12
CA LEU A 188 -10.06 17.46 23.17
C LEU A 188 -11.44 16.99 23.61
N ALA A 189 -11.61 16.71 24.90
CA ALA A 189 -12.90 16.31 25.45
C ALA A 189 -13.93 17.45 25.34
N ARG A 190 -13.53 18.71 25.56
CA ARG A 190 -14.37 19.89 25.33
C ARG A 190 -14.78 20.02 23.87
N ALA A 191 -13.87 19.81 22.92
CA ALA A 191 -14.21 19.83 21.50
C ALA A 191 -15.36 18.86 21.18
N LEU A 192 -15.34 17.66 21.77
CA LEU A 192 -16.40 16.65 21.65
C LEU A 192 -17.71 17.07 22.34
N THR A 193 -17.66 17.80 23.45
CA THR A 193 -18.89 18.35 24.06
C THR A 193 -19.55 19.42 23.19
N ILE A 194 -18.76 20.17 22.42
CA ILE A 194 -19.23 21.23 21.54
C ILE A 194 -19.77 20.63 20.23
N ASP A 195 -19.05 19.66 19.68
CA ASP A 195 -19.43 18.90 18.50
C ASP A 195 -19.14 17.40 18.72
N PRO A 196 -20.16 16.62 19.11
CA PRO A 196 -20.02 15.17 19.26
C PRO A 196 -19.64 14.45 17.96
N GLY A 197 -19.91 15.09 16.82
CA GLY A 197 -19.54 14.59 15.51
C GLY A 197 -18.11 14.95 15.12
N PHE A 198 -17.24 15.39 16.03
CA PHE A 198 -15.85 15.72 15.69
C PHE A 198 -14.91 14.51 15.84
N GLY A 199 -14.96 13.61 14.86
CA GLY A 199 -14.22 12.34 14.86
C GLY A 199 -12.71 12.47 15.03
N LEU A 200 -12.08 13.48 14.40
CA LEU A 200 -10.64 13.69 14.54
C LEU A 200 -10.24 14.00 15.99
N ALA A 201 -11.07 14.75 16.73
CA ALA A 201 -10.83 15.02 18.14
C ALA A 201 -10.92 13.74 18.99
N LEU A 202 -11.90 12.87 18.68
CA LEU A 202 -12.07 11.57 19.37
C LEU A 202 -10.88 10.63 19.13
N ARG A 203 -10.43 10.51 17.88
CA ARG A 203 -9.27 9.69 17.51
C ARG A 203 -7.98 10.18 18.16
N THR A 204 -7.77 11.50 18.14
CA THR A 204 -6.61 12.14 18.76
C THR A 204 -6.62 11.92 20.27
N LEU A 205 -7.80 12.04 20.89
CA LEU A 205 -7.97 11.76 22.32
C LEU A 205 -7.62 10.30 22.64
N ALA A 206 -8.13 9.34 21.86
CA ALA A 206 -7.86 7.92 22.03
C ALA A 206 -6.35 7.61 21.93
N ALA A 207 -5.66 8.20 20.95
CA ALA A 207 -4.23 7.99 20.74
C ALA A 207 -3.36 8.58 21.87
N ALA A 208 -3.78 9.69 22.48
CA ALA A 208 -3.02 10.35 23.53
C ALA A 208 -3.30 9.81 24.94
N LEU A 209 -4.46 9.17 25.16
CA LEU A 209 -4.91 8.69 26.46
C LEU A 209 -3.94 7.68 27.08
N PHE A 210 -3.51 6.67 26.32
CA PHE A 210 -2.68 5.59 26.82
C PHE A 210 -1.24 6.02 27.14
N PRO A 211 -0.52 6.73 26.26
CA PRO A 211 0.79 7.31 26.61
C PRO A 211 0.73 8.22 27.84
N ALA A 212 -0.36 8.98 28.02
CA ALA A 212 -0.54 9.84 29.19
C ALA A 212 -0.69 9.06 30.49
N LEU A 213 -1.37 7.92 30.45
CA LEU A 213 -1.51 7.03 31.59
C LEU A 213 -0.20 6.28 31.89
N GLU A 214 0.46 5.71 30.88
CA GLU A 214 1.72 4.98 31.05
C GLU A 214 2.85 5.86 31.60
N SER A 215 2.93 7.10 31.13
CA SER A 215 3.91 8.08 31.62
C SER A 215 3.58 8.65 33.00
N GLY A 216 2.41 8.29 33.58
CA GLY A 216 1.95 8.81 34.85
C GLY A 216 1.56 10.30 34.82
N ARG A 217 1.43 10.89 33.63
CA ARG A 217 0.97 12.29 33.46
C ARG A 217 -0.48 12.42 33.89
N VAL A 218 -1.33 11.46 33.52
CA VAL A 218 -2.74 11.41 33.88
C VAL A 218 -2.99 10.16 34.73
N ASP A 219 -3.75 10.30 35.82
CA ASP A 219 -4.14 9.15 36.64
C ASP A 219 -5.37 8.43 36.06
N ARG A 220 -5.65 7.22 36.56
CA ARG A 220 -6.79 6.41 36.10
C ARG A 220 -8.13 7.14 36.28
N ALA A 221 -8.32 7.87 37.37
CA ALA A 221 -9.59 8.53 37.66
C ALA A 221 -9.85 9.71 36.70
N ALA A 222 -8.81 10.46 36.33
CA ALA A 222 -8.85 11.51 35.33
C ALA A 222 -9.11 10.93 33.94
N CYS A 223 -8.43 9.86 33.57
CA CYS A 223 -8.67 9.12 32.34
C CYS A 223 -10.14 8.68 32.21
N GLU A 224 -10.72 8.10 33.27
CA GLU A 224 -12.13 7.69 33.30
C GLU A 224 -13.09 8.86 33.11
N ARG A 225 -12.87 10.00 33.80
CA ARG A 225 -13.70 11.20 33.62
C ARG A 225 -13.68 11.73 32.18
N ILE A 226 -12.51 11.73 31.54
CA ILE A 226 -12.32 12.21 30.17
C ILE A 226 -13.05 11.31 29.18
N VAL A 227 -12.95 9.99 29.37
CA VAL A 227 -13.66 8.99 28.56
C VAL A 227 -15.17 9.10 28.75
N ASP A 228 -15.65 9.27 29.99
CA ASP A 228 -17.08 9.40 30.28
C ASP A 228 -17.66 10.66 29.60
N LEU A 229 -16.90 11.75 29.56
CA LEU A 229 -17.29 12.96 28.84
C LEU A 229 -17.44 12.70 27.34
N ALA A 230 -16.52 11.93 26.73
CA ALA A 230 -16.62 11.54 25.33
C ALA A 230 -17.84 10.63 25.07
N LEU A 231 -18.11 9.65 25.95
CA LEU A 231 -19.23 8.72 25.79
C LEU A 231 -20.59 9.41 25.90
N ALA A 232 -20.75 10.34 26.86
CA ALA A 232 -22.00 11.07 27.10
C ALA A 232 -22.47 11.88 25.88
N THR A 233 -21.59 12.15 24.93
CA THR A 233 -21.89 12.98 23.75
C THR A 233 -22.46 12.18 22.57
N HIS A 234 -22.46 10.84 22.63
CA HIS A 234 -22.86 9.95 21.52
C HIS A 234 -22.09 10.24 20.24
N ALA A 235 -20.77 9.98 20.25
CA ALA A 235 -19.90 10.23 19.12
C ALA A 235 -20.37 9.56 17.81
N LEU A 236 -20.13 10.22 16.68
CA LEU A 236 -20.58 9.76 15.35
C LEU A 236 -19.47 9.12 14.50
N ASP A 237 -18.24 9.05 15.01
CA ASP A 237 -17.11 8.43 14.33
C ASP A 237 -16.88 7.01 14.84
N SER A 238 -17.29 6.02 14.04
CA SER A 238 -17.22 4.60 14.42
C SER A 238 -15.80 4.13 14.70
N GLU A 239 -14.81 4.62 13.94
CA GLU A 239 -13.40 4.25 14.15
C GLU A 239 -12.84 4.78 15.48
N GLY A 240 -13.12 6.04 15.81
CA GLY A 240 -12.76 6.62 17.10
C GLY A 240 -13.41 5.88 18.27
N CYS A 241 -14.67 5.45 18.12
CA CYS A 241 -15.35 4.62 19.12
C CYS A 241 -14.61 3.29 19.35
N VAL A 242 -14.17 2.60 18.29
CA VAL A 242 -13.38 1.36 18.39
C VAL A 242 -12.04 1.62 19.08
N ALA A 243 -11.34 2.68 18.70
CA ALA A 243 -10.05 3.02 19.31
C ALA A 243 -10.18 3.27 20.83
N ILE A 244 -11.20 4.01 21.26
CA ILE A 244 -11.48 4.21 22.69
C ILE A 244 -11.83 2.90 23.37
N ALA A 245 -12.68 2.06 22.75
CA ALA A 245 -13.07 0.78 23.32
C ALA A 245 -11.85 -0.12 23.58
N ASP A 246 -10.91 -0.20 22.64
CA ASP A 246 -9.67 -0.97 22.78
C ASP A 246 -8.83 -0.47 23.97
N GLN A 247 -8.71 0.85 24.13
CA GLN A 247 -7.98 1.43 25.28
C GLN A 247 -8.65 1.11 26.61
N ILE A 248 -9.98 1.22 26.70
CA ILE A 248 -10.73 0.89 27.92
C ILE A 248 -10.59 -0.60 28.26
N ALA A 249 -10.59 -1.48 27.25
CA ALA A 249 -10.37 -2.91 27.46
C ALA A 249 -8.97 -3.19 28.06
N LEU A 250 -7.92 -2.49 27.59
CA LEU A 250 -6.57 -2.58 28.17
C LEU A 250 -6.52 -2.14 29.65
N LEU A 251 -7.43 -1.25 30.07
CA LEU A 251 -7.57 -0.85 31.48
C LEU A 251 -8.36 -1.85 32.34
N GLY A 252 -8.85 -2.93 31.72
CA GLY A 252 -9.62 -4.00 32.36
C GLY A 252 -11.09 -3.67 32.57
N ASP A 253 -11.66 -2.68 31.87
CA ASP A 253 -13.08 -2.34 31.96
C ASP A 253 -13.85 -2.86 30.73
N GLU A 254 -14.10 -4.16 30.73
CA GLU A 254 -14.77 -4.85 29.61
C GLU A 254 -16.19 -4.33 29.36
N ALA A 255 -16.93 -3.95 30.41
CA ALA A 255 -18.31 -3.48 30.30
C ALA A 255 -18.40 -2.14 29.56
N ARG A 256 -17.53 -1.17 29.90
CA ARG A 256 -17.49 0.11 29.16
C ARG A 256 -16.94 -0.06 27.75
N SER A 257 -15.92 -0.90 27.56
CA SER A 257 -15.41 -1.23 26.22
C SER A 257 -16.53 -1.77 25.33
N GLN A 258 -17.31 -2.74 25.84
CA GLN A 258 -18.46 -3.30 25.14
C GLN A 258 -19.49 -2.23 24.78
N ALA A 259 -19.83 -1.32 25.70
CA ALA A 259 -20.81 -0.25 25.45
C ALA A 259 -20.39 0.66 24.29
N TRP A 260 -19.11 1.00 24.18
CA TRP A 260 -18.57 1.77 23.06
C TRP A 260 -18.66 1.02 21.74
N LEU A 261 -18.36 -0.28 21.75
CA LEU A 261 -18.46 -1.13 20.55
C LEU A 261 -19.91 -1.33 20.11
N GLU A 262 -20.84 -1.51 21.06
CA GLU A 262 -22.28 -1.57 20.80
C GLU A 262 -22.79 -0.28 20.16
N HIS A 263 -22.34 0.88 20.64
CA HIS A 263 -22.63 2.16 20.00
C HIS A 263 -22.04 2.22 18.58
N ALA A 264 -20.77 1.86 18.41
CA ALA A 264 -20.05 1.93 17.13
C ALA A 264 -20.72 1.15 15.99
N VAL A 265 -21.35 0.00 16.27
CA VAL A 265 -22.05 -0.84 15.28
C VAL A 265 -23.46 -0.37 14.93
N THR A 266 -23.99 0.64 15.64
CA THR A 266 -25.31 1.24 15.38
C THR A 266 -25.23 2.56 14.59
N LEU A 267 -24.02 3.09 14.38
CA LEU A 267 -23.78 4.27 13.56
C LEU A 267 -24.07 4.02 12.06
N ASP A 268 -24.30 5.10 11.31
CA ASP A 268 -24.67 5.06 9.89
C ASP A 268 -23.57 4.46 8.98
N ASP A 269 -22.30 4.62 9.36
CA ASP A 269 -21.12 4.08 8.66
C ASP A 269 -20.24 3.30 9.64
N PRO A 270 -20.68 2.10 10.07
CA PRO A 270 -20.00 1.36 11.12
C PRO A 270 -18.73 0.71 10.58
N MET A 271 -17.62 0.86 11.30
CA MET A 271 -16.35 0.24 10.91
C MET A 271 -16.42 -1.28 11.09
N PRO A 272 -15.97 -2.10 10.10
CA PRO A 272 -15.98 -3.55 10.21
C PRO A 272 -15.32 -4.07 11.49
N ARG A 273 -14.19 -3.46 11.88
CA ARG A 273 -13.47 -3.79 13.12
C ARG A 273 -14.34 -3.70 14.39
N ALA A 274 -15.34 -2.83 14.42
CA ALA A 274 -16.29 -2.74 15.55
C ALA A 274 -17.09 -4.03 15.72
N PHE A 275 -17.56 -4.63 14.62
CA PHE A 275 -18.27 -5.91 14.64
C PHE A 275 -17.36 -7.06 15.09
N GLU A 276 -16.10 -7.02 14.67
CA GLU A 276 -15.11 -8.01 15.06
C GLU A 276 -14.85 -7.97 16.58
N SER A 277 -14.41 -6.82 17.10
CA SER A 277 -14.09 -6.62 18.52
C SER A 277 -15.30 -6.90 19.42
N LEU A 278 -16.50 -6.43 19.03
CA LEU A 278 -17.72 -6.70 19.81
C LEU A 278 -18.05 -8.20 19.80
N GLY A 279 -17.97 -8.85 18.64
CA GLY A 279 -18.24 -10.28 18.54
C GLY A 279 -17.26 -11.11 19.38
N VAL A 280 -15.98 -10.76 19.42
CA VAL A 280 -14.99 -11.42 20.30
C VAL A 280 -15.37 -11.24 21.78
N THR A 281 -15.72 -10.03 22.19
CA THR A 281 -16.14 -9.71 23.56
C THR A 281 -17.36 -10.55 23.98
N LEU A 282 -18.40 -10.57 23.14
CA LEU A 282 -19.62 -11.36 23.39
C LEU A 282 -19.36 -12.87 23.37
N ALA A 283 -18.49 -13.37 22.49
CA ALA A 283 -18.14 -14.78 22.45
C ALA A 283 -17.41 -15.21 23.74
N ASN A 284 -16.52 -14.37 24.28
CA ASN A 284 -15.85 -14.62 25.55
C ASN A 284 -16.83 -14.59 26.74
N ALA A 285 -17.88 -13.76 26.65
CA ALA A 285 -19.02 -13.75 27.57
C ALA A 285 -20.02 -14.90 27.34
N ASN A 286 -19.72 -15.84 26.44
CA ASN A 286 -20.55 -17.00 26.08
C ASN A 286 -21.89 -16.62 25.38
N GLU A 287 -22.01 -15.41 24.83
CA GLU A 287 -23.11 -14.94 23.98
C GLU A 287 -22.87 -15.28 22.49
N THR A 288 -22.64 -16.57 22.20
CA THR A 288 -22.15 -17.03 20.90
C THR A 288 -23.09 -16.75 19.71
N THR A 289 -24.41 -16.77 19.93
CA THR A 289 -25.40 -16.46 18.88
C THR A 289 -25.26 -15.02 18.40
N ARG A 290 -25.16 -14.07 19.35
CA ARG A 290 -25.05 -12.64 19.06
C ARG A 290 -23.69 -12.30 18.44
N ALA A 291 -22.63 -12.95 18.92
CA ALA A 291 -21.30 -12.86 18.31
C ALA A 291 -21.30 -13.32 16.83
N ARG A 292 -21.94 -14.46 16.53
CA ARG A 292 -22.10 -14.96 15.15
C ARG A 292 -22.82 -13.96 14.26
N GLU A 293 -23.94 -13.40 14.73
CA GLU A 293 -24.71 -12.42 13.95
C GLU A 293 -23.87 -11.17 13.62
N LEU A 294 -23.07 -10.68 14.57
CA LEU A 294 -22.17 -9.55 14.34
C LEU A 294 -21.09 -9.87 13.31
N TRP A 295 -20.42 -11.01 13.42
CA TRP A 295 -19.39 -11.39 12.44
C TRP A 295 -19.95 -11.60 11.04
N LEU A 296 -21.18 -12.13 10.91
CA LEU A 296 -21.86 -12.24 9.61
C LEU A 296 -22.22 -10.85 9.03
N ARG A 297 -22.65 -9.91 9.87
CA ARG A 297 -22.90 -8.52 9.46
C ARG A 297 -21.61 -7.82 9.03
N GLY A 298 -20.54 -7.94 9.81
CA GLY A 298 -19.22 -7.39 9.47
C GLY A 298 -18.68 -7.97 8.16
N LEU A 299 -18.77 -9.29 7.99
CA LEU A 299 -18.38 -9.97 6.75
C LEU A 299 -19.15 -9.45 5.53
N ALA A 300 -20.43 -9.10 5.67
CA ALA A 300 -21.22 -8.54 4.59
C ALA A 300 -20.82 -7.10 4.20
N LEU A 301 -20.11 -6.37 5.07
CA LEU A 301 -19.67 -4.99 4.82
C LEU A 301 -18.36 -4.94 4.02
N ASP A 302 -17.34 -5.70 4.41
CA ASP A 302 -15.99 -5.57 3.81
C ASP A 302 -15.38 -6.90 3.34
N GLY A 303 -16.04 -8.02 3.59
CA GLY A 303 -15.53 -9.34 3.24
C GLY A 303 -14.21 -9.70 3.92
N ASN A 304 -13.86 -9.13 5.09
CA ASN A 304 -12.58 -9.40 5.74
C ASN A 304 -12.42 -10.88 6.14
N PRO A 305 -11.31 -11.55 5.75
CA PRO A 305 -10.98 -12.91 6.15
C PRO A 305 -11.06 -13.20 7.65
N ASP A 306 -10.79 -12.22 8.51
CA ASP A 306 -10.78 -12.42 9.96
C ASP A 306 -12.17 -12.80 10.51
N PHE A 307 -13.26 -12.35 9.88
CA PHE A 307 -14.61 -12.80 10.24
C PHE A 307 -14.80 -14.31 10.00
N TYR A 308 -14.22 -14.86 8.94
CA TYR A 308 -14.25 -16.31 8.72
C TYR A 308 -13.49 -17.07 9.81
N ALA A 309 -12.43 -16.48 10.37
CA ALA A 309 -11.65 -17.07 11.45
C ALA A 309 -12.49 -17.26 12.71
N HIS A 310 -13.18 -16.21 13.13
CA HIS A 310 -14.01 -16.23 14.32
C HIS A 310 -15.22 -17.16 14.15
N LEU A 311 -15.86 -17.14 12.97
CA LEU A 311 -16.95 -18.05 12.63
C LEU A 311 -16.50 -19.52 12.61
N ALA A 312 -15.31 -19.80 12.07
CA ALA A 312 -14.74 -21.14 12.06
C ALA A 312 -14.49 -21.65 13.48
N ARG A 313 -13.79 -20.84 14.31
CA ARG A 313 -13.49 -21.18 15.71
C ARG A 313 -14.76 -21.44 16.52
N LEU A 314 -15.79 -20.62 16.34
CA LEU A 314 -17.06 -20.82 17.02
C LEU A 314 -17.75 -22.12 16.59
N ALA A 315 -17.79 -22.42 15.28
CA ALA A 315 -18.38 -23.67 14.80
C ALA A 315 -17.63 -24.91 15.31
N MET A 316 -16.29 -24.83 15.43
CA MET A 316 -15.47 -25.90 16.01
C MET A 316 -15.79 -26.12 17.49
N ALA A 317 -15.88 -25.04 18.28
CA ALA A 317 -16.27 -25.11 19.70
C ALA A 317 -17.67 -25.72 19.91
N GLU A 318 -18.59 -25.50 18.97
CA GLU A 318 -19.94 -26.09 18.96
C GLU A 318 -19.99 -27.52 18.42
N ARG A 319 -18.85 -28.15 18.14
CA ARG A 319 -18.75 -29.50 17.55
C ARG A 319 -19.38 -29.61 16.16
N ARG A 320 -19.38 -28.51 15.40
CA ARG A 320 -19.87 -28.45 14.01
C ARG A 320 -18.69 -28.35 13.04
N ALA A 321 -17.86 -29.40 13.05
CA ALA A 321 -16.57 -29.42 12.36
C ALA A 321 -16.69 -29.14 10.85
N ASP A 322 -17.69 -29.70 10.16
CA ASP A 322 -17.91 -29.49 8.72
C ASP A 322 -18.14 -28.00 8.39
N GLU A 323 -18.91 -27.30 9.23
CA GLU A 323 -19.10 -25.86 9.04
C GLU A 323 -17.84 -25.08 9.38
N GLY A 324 -17.13 -25.45 10.45
CA GLY A 324 -15.86 -24.84 10.81
C GLY A 324 -14.83 -24.90 9.67
N TRP A 325 -14.71 -26.07 9.04
CA TRP A 325 -13.84 -26.27 7.88
C TRP A 325 -14.32 -25.50 6.63
N ASP A 326 -15.62 -25.43 6.35
CA ASP A 326 -16.17 -24.56 5.27
C ASP A 326 -15.80 -23.09 5.50
N LYS A 327 -15.87 -22.60 6.74
CA LYS A 327 -15.48 -21.21 7.06
C LYS A 327 -13.98 -21.00 6.86
N PHE A 328 -13.13 -21.91 7.33
CA PHE A 328 -11.70 -21.85 7.06
C PHE A 328 -11.43 -21.82 5.54
N LEU A 329 -12.05 -22.71 4.77
CA LEU A 329 -11.88 -22.78 3.32
C LEU A 329 -12.27 -21.47 2.62
N ARG A 330 -13.42 -20.87 2.99
CA ARG A 330 -13.86 -19.59 2.43
C ARG A 330 -12.94 -18.44 2.80
N GLY A 331 -12.49 -18.39 4.05
CA GLY A 331 -11.50 -17.41 4.50
C GLY A 331 -10.19 -17.52 3.72
N LEU A 332 -9.68 -18.75 3.52
CA LEU A 332 -8.45 -19.00 2.75
C LEU A 332 -8.61 -18.57 1.28
N ARG A 333 -9.77 -18.81 0.68
CA ARG A 333 -10.07 -18.31 -0.68
C ARG A 333 -10.07 -16.79 -0.74
N CYS A 334 -10.65 -16.12 0.24
CA CYS A 334 -10.66 -14.66 0.32
C CYS A 334 -9.24 -14.09 0.48
N ILE A 335 -8.40 -14.69 1.35
CA ILE A 335 -6.98 -14.31 1.46
C ILE A 335 -6.28 -14.48 0.12
N ARG A 336 -6.51 -15.59 -0.59
CA ARG A 336 -5.90 -15.86 -1.89
C ARG A 336 -6.30 -14.83 -2.93
N GLU A 337 -7.58 -14.46 -3.00
CA GLU A 337 -8.09 -13.43 -3.91
C GLU A 337 -7.50 -12.06 -3.60
N ARG A 338 -7.35 -11.70 -2.32
CA ARG A 338 -6.72 -10.46 -1.87
C ARG A 338 -5.22 -10.44 -2.18
N ALA A 339 -4.50 -11.54 -1.93
CA ALA A 339 -3.08 -11.67 -2.24
C ALA A 339 -2.78 -11.52 -3.74
N LEU A 340 -3.70 -11.94 -4.61
CA LEU A 340 -3.58 -11.77 -6.07
C LEU A 340 -3.85 -10.33 -6.56
N ARG A 341 -4.49 -9.48 -5.75
CA ARG A 341 -4.84 -8.09 -6.07
C ARG A 341 -3.90 -7.05 -5.44
N ALA A 342 -2.75 -7.48 -4.91
CA ALA A 342 -1.86 -6.66 -4.08
C ALA A 342 -1.28 -5.39 -4.76
N ALA A 343 -1.51 -5.18 -6.07
CA ALA A 343 -1.23 -3.90 -6.74
C ALA A 343 -2.28 -2.80 -6.46
N GLU A 344 -3.45 -3.13 -5.91
CA GLU A 344 -4.55 -2.16 -5.73
C GLU A 344 -4.64 -1.55 -4.31
N TRP A 345 -3.99 -2.12 -3.29
CA TRP A 345 -4.13 -1.70 -1.88
C TRP A 345 -2.84 -1.98 -1.08
N ALA A 346 -1.86 -1.09 -1.18
CA ALA A 346 -0.51 -1.25 -0.60
C ALA A 346 -0.31 -0.61 0.79
N ASP A 347 -1.37 -0.29 1.54
CA ASP A 347 -1.29 0.63 2.69
C ASP A 347 -1.45 -0.02 4.09
N GLU A 348 -1.21 -1.33 4.27
CA GLU A 348 -1.20 -1.95 5.61
C GLU A 348 -0.03 -2.93 5.84
N PRO A 349 0.70 -2.83 6.97
CA PRO A 349 1.71 -3.81 7.34
C PRO A 349 1.08 -5.18 7.62
N ARG A 350 1.64 -6.21 6.98
CA ARG A 350 1.11 -7.59 6.96
C ARG A 350 1.39 -8.33 8.28
N ALA A 351 0.54 -8.15 9.28
CA ALA A 351 0.47 -9.07 10.42
C ALA A 351 -0.09 -10.44 9.95
N PRO A 352 0.28 -11.58 10.57
CA PRO A 352 -0.32 -12.87 10.25
C PRO A 352 -1.84 -12.80 10.47
N CYS A 353 -2.62 -12.99 9.41
CA CYS A 353 -4.08 -12.96 9.46
C CYS A 353 -4.60 -13.92 10.56
N VAL A 354 -5.57 -13.46 11.36
CA VAL A 354 -6.13 -14.21 12.51
C VAL A 354 -6.65 -15.58 12.07
N LEU A 355 -7.17 -15.66 10.84
CA LEU A 355 -7.60 -16.89 10.19
C LEU A 355 -6.52 -17.96 10.17
N LEU A 356 -5.31 -17.59 9.76
CA LEU A 356 -4.21 -18.54 9.62
C LEU A 356 -3.81 -19.03 11.00
N ARG A 357 -3.69 -18.13 11.98
CA ARG A 357 -3.33 -18.52 13.37
C ARG A 357 -4.30 -19.56 13.92
N TYR A 358 -5.61 -19.31 13.80
CA TYR A 358 -6.60 -20.27 14.28
C TYR A 358 -6.62 -21.57 13.48
N LEU A 359 -6.36 -21.51 12.18
CA LEU A 359 -6.21 -22.70 11.37
C LEU A 359 -5.01 -23.55 11.84
N ALA A 360 -3.90 -22.92 12.23
CA ALA A 360 -2.73 -23.58 12.82
C ALA A 360 -3.11 -24.46 14.01
N GLU A 361 -3.87 -23.84 14.94
CA GLU A 361 -4.27 -24.43 16.21
C GLU A 361 -5.11 -25.68 15.94
N HIS A 362 -6.10 -25.59 15.04
CA HIS A 362 -6.97 -26.72 14.71
C HIS A 362 -6.24 -27.83 13.93
N LEU A 363 -5.30 -27.49 13.06
CA LEU A 363 -4.46 -28.47 12.35
C LEU A 363 -3.52 -29.24 13.30
N ALA A 364 -3.18 -28.67 14.46
CA ALA A 364 -2.40 -29.36 15.48
C ALA A 364 -3.23 -30.42 16.25
N GLU A 365 -4.56 -30.25 16.29
CA GLU A 365 -5.48 -31.14 17.02
C GLU A 365 -5.95 -32.34 16.17
N GLY A 366 -5.89 -32.26 14.83
CA GLY A 366 -6.33 -33.34 13.97
C GLY A 366 -6.21 -33.05 12.46
N PRO A 367 -6.49 -34.04 11.60
CA PRO A 367 -6.41 -33.88 10.15
C PRO A 367 -7.54 -32.96 9.63
N ALA A 368 -7.18 -32.02 8.76
CA ALA A 368 -8.15 -31.22 8.02
C ALA A 368 -8.67 -31.95 6.76
N PRO A 369 -9.84 -31.56 6.25
CA PRO A 369 -10.32 -31.92 4.92
C PRO A 369 -9.30 -31.60 3.82
N GLN A 370 -9.32 -32.42 2.76
CA GLN A 370 -8.36 -32.32 1.66
C GLN A 370 -8.43 -30.96 0.93
N ASP A 371 -9.62 -30.40 0.76
CA ASP A 371 -9.84 -29.10 0.14
C ASP A 371 -9.29 -27.93 0.97
N VAL A 372 -9.34 -28.00 2.31
CA VAL A 372 -8.67 -27.05 3.20
C VAL A 372 -7.16 -27.21 3.08
N ALA A 373 -6.65 -28.44 3.05
CA ALA A 373 -5.23 -28.71 2.83
C ALA A 373 -4.77 -28.19 1.46
N ASP A 374 -5.55 -28.39 0.40
CA ASP A 374 -5.28 -27.90 -0.96
C ASP A 374 -5.32 -26.37 -1.02
N ALA A 375 -6.23 -25.73 -0.29
CA ALA A 375 -6.30 -24.27 -0.19
C ALA A 375 -5.11 -23.68 0.57
N VAL A 376 -4.70 -24.32 1.67
CA VAL A 376 -3.49 -23.99 2.42
C VAL A 376 -2.24 -24.18 1.56
N ILE A 377 -2.12 -25.30 0.85
CA ILE A 377 -1.01 -25.55 -0.09
C ILE A 377 -1.02 -24.50 -1.20
N GLY A 378 -2.18 -24.21 -1.77
CA GLY A 378 -2.34 -23.18 -2.80
C GLY A 378 -1.94 -21.78 -2.32
N LEU A 379 -2.21 -21.44 -1.06
CA LEU A 379 -1.73 -20.22 -0.43
C LEU A 379 -0.22 -20.28 -0.19
N ALA A 380 0.30 -21.31 0.49
CA ALA A 380 1.72 -21.47 0.78
C ALA A 380 2.59 -21.48 -0.49
N THR A 381 2.07 -21.98 -1.61
CA THR A 381 2.78 -21.89 -2.91
C THR A 381 2.88 -20.49 -3.47
N LEU A 382 2.26 -19.48 -2.85
CA LEU A 382 2.49 -18.09 -3.22
C LEU A 382 3.67 -17.50 -2.46
N LEU A 383 4.32 -18.20 -1.49
CA LEU A 383 5.03 -17.58 -0.36
C LEU A 383 6.39 -18.30 0.01
N THR A 384 7.58 -17.66 -0.02
CA THR A 384 8.92 -18.31 -0.09
C THR A 384 10.16 -17.42 0.22
N ASP A 385 10.74 -17.40 1.43
CA ASP A 385 12.15 -16.95 1.60
C ASP A 385 13.03 -17.88 2.45
N THR A 386 14.36 -17.69 2.35
CA THR A 386 15.43 -18.68 2.59
C THR A 386 16.08 -18.60 3.98
N VAL A 387 16.06 -17.44 4.64
CA VAL A 387 16.67 -17.23 5.97
C VAL A 387 15.99 -18.04 7.08
N GLU A 388 14.71 -18.36 6.91
CA GLU A 388 13.91 -19.12 7.87
C GLU A 388 14.12 -20.64 7.80
N ARG A 389 14.76 -21.14 6.73
CA ARG A 389 14.99 -22.59 6.52
C ARG A 389 16.01 -23.20 7.48
N ASP A 390 17.02 -22.44 7.91
CA ASP A 390 18.12 -22.98 8.74
C ASP A 390 17.77 -22.98 10.24
N ALA A 391 16.92 -22.06 10.69
CA ALA A 391 16.33 -22.09 12.03
C ALA A 391 15.36 -23.26 12.23
N LEU A 392 14.78 -23.77 11.12
CA LEU A 392 13.84 -24.89 11.06
C LEU A 392 14.46 -26.25 11.46
N ARG A 393 15.80 -26.37 11.49
CA ARG A 393 16.51 -27.66 11.54
C ARG A 393 16.86 -28.17 12.94
N SER A 394 16.83 -27.37 14.00
CA SER A 394 17.28 -27.83 15.32
C SER A 394 16.18 -27.87 16.39
N GLU A 395 15.81 -29.11 16.71
CA GLU A 395 15.16 -29.59 17.95
C GLU A 395 13.60 -29.64 18.00
N LEU A 396 13.10 -30.89 18.08
CA LEU A 396 11.77 -31.42 18.48
C LEU A 396 10.79 -31.92 17.37
N PRO A 397 9.98 -32.97 17.65
CA PRO A 397 9.62 -34.07 16.73
C PRO A 397 8.55 -33.82 15.64
N LEU A 398 8.54 -34.76 14.67
CA LEU A 398 8.33 -34.58 13.22
C LEU A 398 6.88 -34.54 12.68
N GLN A 399 5.87 -35.10 13.36
CA GLN A 399 4.59 -35.42 12.67
C GLN A 399 3.51 -34.33 12.69
N SER A 400 3.49 -33.43 13.68
CA SER A 400 2.42 -32.42 13.83
C SER A 400 2.88 -31.00 13.48
N ARG A 401 4.19 -30.74 13.49
CA ARG A 401 4.80 -29.44 13.10
C ARG A 401 4.80 -29.23 11.59
N GLU A 402 5.00 -30.27 10.78
CA GLU A 402 5.22 -30.11 9.34
C GLU A 402 3.99 -29.67 8.52
N ARG A 403 2.76 -29.80 9.05
CA ARG A 403 1.53 -29.49 8.29
C ARG A 403 0.95 -28.12 8.61
N ALA A 404 0.97 -27.73 9.88
CA ALA A 404 0.44 -26.44 10.35
C ALA A 404 1.49 -25.33 10.26
N THR A 405 2.75 -25.59 10.63
CA THR A 405 3.83 -24.58 10.58
C THR A 405 4.23 -24.21 9.14
N ARG A 406 4.05 -25.14 8.19
CA ARG A 406 4.29 -24.95 6.74
C ARG A 406 3.19 -24.13 6.03
N ALA A 407 2.01 -24.00 6.65
CA ALA A 407 0.87 -23.22 6.15
C ALA A 407 0.89 -21.74 6.53
N LEU A 408 1.73 -21.39 7.51
CA LEU A 408 1.61 -20.17 8.30
C LEU A 408 2.87 -19.30 8.34
N LEU A 409 4.05 -19.91 8.22
CA LEU A 409 5.29 -19.13 8.12
C LEU A 409 5.54 -18.63 6.70
N ALA A 410 4.89 -19.22 5.70
CA ALA A 410 4.92 -18.79 4.33
C ALA A 410 3.64 -17.99 4.05
N VAL A 411 3.48 -16.78 4.60
CA VAL A 411 2.75 -15.68 3.94
C VAL A 411 3.63 -14.44 3.86
N ASP A 412 4.66 -14.55 3.02
CA ASP A 412 5.21 -13.42 2.26
C ASP A 412 5.42 -13.88 0.81
N ILE A 413 5.04 -13.11 -0.23
CA ILE A 413 4.75 -13.59 -1.61
C ILE A 413 5.97 -13.68 -2.54
N PRO A 414 6.51 -14.89 -2.79
CA PRO A 414 7.11 -15.23 -4.09
C PRO A 414 6.75 -16.66 -4.55
N ASP A 415 6.22 -16.79 -5.77
CA ASP A 415 6.38 -17.99 -6.65
C ASP A 415 5.69 -17.78 -8.02
N PHE A 416 4.94 -16.68 -8.19
CA PHE A 416 4.46 -16.24 -9.51
C PHE A 416 5.61 -16.30 -10.52
N GLU A 417 6.78 -15.80 -10.14
CA GLU A 417 7.99 -15.80 -10.96
C GLU A 417 8.46 -17.19 -11.34
N ASN A 418 8.40 -18.21 -10.47
CA ASN A 418 8.87 -19.56 -10.81
C ASN A 418 7.88 -20.34 -11.67
N ARG A 419 6.56 -20.14 -11.47
CA ARG A 419 5.54 -20.77 -12.32
C ARG A 419 5.51 -20.13 -13.70
N PHE A 420 5.55 -18.80 -13.72
CA PHE A 420 5.76 -18.03 -14.93
C PHE A 420 7.05 -18.48 -15.61
N ALA A 421 8.19 -18.47 -14.92
CA ALA A 421 9.48 -18.90 -15.47
C ALA A 421 9.46 -20.34 -15.99
N SER A 422 8.85 -21.28 -15.27
CA SER A 422 8.73 -22.67 -15.71
C SER A 422 7.82 -22.81 -16.94
N ALA A 423 6.73 -22.04 -17.01
CA ALA A 423 5.82 -22.04 -18.15
C ALA A 423 6.44 -21.33 -19.36
N SER A 424 7.16 -20.23 -19.15
CA SER A 424 7.96 -19.51 -20.14
C SER A 424 9.08 -20.40 -20.68
N GLU A 425 9.78 -21.14 -19.83
CA GLU A 425 10.77 -22.11 -20.25
C GLU A 425 10.13 -23.24 -21.08
N ARG A 426 8.95 -23.76 -20.68
CA ARG A 426 8.22 -24.75 -21.49
C ARG A 426 7.78 -24.19 -22.83
N ALA A 427 7.38 -22.93 -22.89
CA ALA A 427 7.08 -22.23 -24.14
C ALA A 427 8.35 -22.18 -25.02
N THR A 428 9.47 -21.68 -24.49
CA THR A 428 10.74 -21.51 -25.21
C THR A 428 11.48 -22.82 -25.52
N ASN A 429 11.23 -23.91 -24.80
CA ASN A 429 11.88 -25.21 -25.05
C ASN A 429 10.96 -26.22 -25.74
N GLY A 430 9.66 -25.93 -25.86
CA GLY A 430 8.72 -26.63 -26.75
C GLY A 430 8.27 -28.01 -26.25
N ARG A 431 8.67 -28.38 -25.04
CA ARG A 431 8.37 -29.67 -24.42
C ARG A 431 6.88 -29.83 -24.08
N ASP A 432 6.15 -28.72 -23.91
CA ASP A 432 4.70 -28.69 -23.74
C ASP A 432 4.14 -27.29 -24.04
N ALA A 433 4.04 -26.94 -25.32
CA ALA A 433 3.53 -25.64 -25.73
C ALA A 433 2.04 -25.46 -25.38
N ARG A 434 1.26 -26.54 -25.29
CA ARG A 434 -0.17 -26.46 -24.94
C ARG A 434 -0.37 -26.20 -23.46
N GLY A 435 0.37 -26.89 -22.59
CA GLY A 435 0.36 -26.60 -21.15
C GLY A 435 0.93 -25.22 -20.84
N ALA A 436 2.00 -24.80 -21.52
CA ALA A 436 2.52 -23.43 -21.40
C ALA A 436 1.46 -22.39 -21.78
N LEU A 437 0.74 -22.57 -22.91
CA LEU A 437 -0.32 -21.66 -23.31
C LEU A 437 -1.46 -21.60 -22.28
N LEU A 438 -1.88 -22.73 -21.73
CA LEU A 438 -2.96 -22.78 -20.74
C LEU A 438 -2.56 -22.05 -19.44
N GLU A 439 -1.31 -22.21 -19.00
CA GLU A 439 -0.78 -21.47 -17.86
C GLU A 439 -0.67 -19.96 -18.14
N MET A 440 -0.24 -19.57 -19.35
CA MET A 440 -0.19 -18.16 -19.73
C MET A 440 -1.59 -17.56 -19.86
N GLN A 441 -2.57 -18.31 -20.38
CA GLN A 441 -3.98 -17.89 -20.39
C GLN A 441 -4.52 -17.73 -18.97
N ALA A 442 -4.20 -18.65 -18.06
CA ALA A 442 -4.56 -18.51 -16.65
C ALA A 442 -3.88 -17.30 -15.97
N CYS A 443 -2.70 -16.87 -16.47
CA CYS A 443 -2.06 -15.61 -16.06
C CYS A 443 -2.81 -14.40 -16.62
N LEU A 444 -3.19 -14.43 -17.90
CA LEU A 444 -3.92 -13.33 -18.57
C LEU A 444 -5.37 -13.20 -18.11
N GLU A 445 -6.03 -14.29 -17.71
CA GLU A 445 -7.35 -14.24 -17.05
C GLU A 445 -7.28 -13.51 -15.69
N ARG A 446 -6.13 -13.57 -15.02
CA ARG A 446 -5.87 -12.92 -13.72
C ARG A 446 -5.34 -11.49 -13.87
N ALA A 447 -4.50 -11.26 -14.87
CA ALA A 447 -3.88 -9.97 -15.18
C ALA A 447 -3.93 -9.75 -16.70
N PRO A 448 -5.05 -9.20 -17.21
CA PRO A 448 -5.27 -9.05 -18.65
C PRO A 448 -4.26 -8.18 -19.38
N ASP A 449 -3.49 -7.35 -18.67
CA ASP A 449 -2.51 -6.42 -19.23
C ASP A 449 -1.05 -6.86 -18.95
N PHE A 450 -0.81 -8.12 -18.58
CA PHE A 450 0.55 -8.61 -18.29
C PHE A 450 1.29 -9.05 -19.56
N TRP A 451 1.97 -8.11 -20.22
CA TRP A 451 2.67 -8.33 -21.49
C TRP A 451 3.67 -9.51 -21.51
N PRO A 452 4.43 -9.87 -20.46
CA PRO A 452 5.33 -11.01 -20.52
C PRO A 452 4.57 -12.33 -20.68
N ALA A 453 3.38 -12.47 -20.09
CA ALA A 453 2.52 -13.63 -20.34
C ALA A 453 1.88 -13.60 -21.72
N MET A 454 1.56 -12.42 -22.27
CA MET A 454 1.16 -12.30 -23.68
C MET A 454 2.27 -12.75 -24.62
N TYR A 455 3.51 -12.31 -24.35
CA TYR A 455 4.70 -12.68 -25.10
C TYR A 455 4.91 -14.20 -25.08
N PHE A 456 4.98 -14.84 -23.91
CA PHE A 456 5.19 -16.29 -23.85
C PHE A 456 3.96 -17.11 -24.30
N ALA A 457 2.73 -16.58 -24.18
CA ALA A 457 1.56 -17.15 -24.84
C ALA A 457 1.71 -17.12 -26.36
N GLY A 458 2.19 -16.00 -26.93
CA GLY A 458 2.50 -15.86 -28.35
C GLY A 458 3.59 -16.83 -28.82
N VAL A 459 4.68 -16.97 -28.06
CA VAL A 459 5.74 -17.98 -28.32
C VAL A 459 5.15 -19.39 -28.30
N ALA A 460 4.30 -19.71 -27.34
CA ALA A 460 3.63 -21.01 -27.26
C ALA A 460 2.67 -21.23 -28.45
N LEU A 461 1.89 -20.22 -28.85
CA LEU A 461 1.00 -20.27 -30.02
C LEU A 461 1.77 -20.46 -31.32
N ARG A 462 2.90 -19.77 -31.51
CA ARG A 462 3.79 -19.95 -32.66
C ARG A 462 4.22 -21.40 -32.81
N ARG A 463 4.63 -22.02 -31.70
CA ARG A 463 5.06 -23.44 -31.67
C ARG A 463 3.92 -24.42 -31.92
N LEU A 464 2.70 -24.03 -31.58
CA LEU A 464 1.49 -24.76 -31.94
C LEU A 464 1.06 -24.51 -33.40
N GLY A 465 1.79 -23.71 -34.17
CA GLY A 465 1.49 -23.35 -35.56
C GLY A 465 0.39 -22.30 -35.73
N ARG A 466 -0.08 -21.69 -34.64
CA ARG A 466 -1.12 -20.66 -34.62
C ARG A 466 -0.50 -19.28 -34.81
N LEU A 467 0.08 -19.06 -35.99
CA LEU A 467 0.92 -17.89 -36.29
C LEU A 467 0.14 -16.57 -36.28
N ASP A 468 -1.12 -16.55 -36.72
CA ASP A 468 -1.92 -15.32 -36.74
C ASP A 468 -2.21 -14.82 -35.30
N GLU A 469 -2.66 -15.70 -34.42
CA GLU A 469 -2.93 -15.36 -33.00
C GLU A 469 -1.66 -15.01 -32.24
N ALA A 470 -0.53 -15.64 -32.58
CA ALA A 470 0.77 -15.28 -32.03
C ALA A 470 1.19 -13.87 -32.46
N LEU A 471 0.99 -13.50 -33.73
CA LEU A 471 1.27 -12.16 -34.23
C LEU A 471 0.35 -11.11 -33.59
N ASP A 472 -0.92 -11.43 -33.35
CA ASP A 472 -1.85 -10.52 -32.65
C ASP A 472 -1.37 -10.22 -31.23
N LEU A 473 -0.99 -11.25 -30.46
CA LEU A 473 -0.42 -11.05 -29.12
C LEU A 473 0.90 -10.26 -29.15
N MET A 474 1.76 -10.48 -30.15
CA MET A 474 3.00 -9.71 -30.27
C MET A 474 2.73 -8.24 -30.61
N ASN A 475 1.72 -7.96 -31.43
CA ASN A 475 1.27 -6.58 -31.67
C ASN A 475 0.72 -5.94 -30.40
N GLU A 476 -0.03 -6.69 -29.56
CA GLU A 476 -0.49 -6.20 -28.27
C GLU A 476 0.68 -5.92 -27.31
N VAL A 477 1.68 -6.79 -27.27
CA VAL A 477 2.93 -6.58 -26.51
C VAL A 477 3.62 -5.29 -26.96
N LEU A 478 3.78 -5.07 -28.27
CA LEU A 478 4.42 -3.85 -28.81
C LEU A 478 3.55 -2.60 -28.65
N ALA A 479 2.23 -2.73 -28.58
CA ALA A 479 1.33 -1.63 -28.28
C ALA A 479 1.44 -1.17 -26.81
N GLN A 480 1.63 -2.11 -25.88
CA GLN A 480 1.86 -1.82 -24.46
C GLN A 480 3.30 -1.35 -24.19
N HIS A 481 4.27 -1.97 -24.87
CA HIS A 481 5.70 -1.72 -24.72
C HIS A 481 6.38 -1.51 -26.07
N PRO A 482 6.27 -0.30 -26.66
CA PRO A 482 6.99 0.04 -27.88
C PRO A 482 8.49 -0.10 -27.67
N GLY A 483 9.17 -0.87 -28.54
CA GLY A 483 10.61 -1.13 -28.43
C GLY A 483 11.00 -2.43 -27.71
N GLN A 484 10.05 -3.33 -27.42
CA GLN A 484 10.41 -4.68 -26.93
C GLN A 484 11.04 -5.53 -28.05
N VAL A 485 12.36 -5.56 -28.07
CA VAL A 485 13.17 -6.14 -29.16
C VAL A 485 12.97 -7.66 -29.33
N ASP A 486 12.77 -8.40 -28.24
CA ASP A 486 12.45 -9.83 -28.30
C ASP A 486 11.14 -10.13 -29.05
N ALA A 487 10.12 -9.28 -28.88
CA ALA A 487 8.85 -9.41 -29.58
C ALA A 487 9.01 -9.13 -31.08
N LEU A 488 9.82 -8.13 -31.45
CA LEU A 488 10.18 -7.85 -32.84
C LEU A 488 10.94 -9.03 -33.48
N CYS A 489 11.84 -9.68 -32.74
CA CYS A 489 12.54 -10.87 -33.21
C CYS A 489 11.59 -12.04 -33.47
N GLU A 490 10.72 -12.36 -32.51
CA GLU A 490 9.72 -13.42 -32.65
C GLU A 490 8.76 -13.11 -33.84
N MET A 491 8.35 -11.85 -34.01
CA MET A 491 7.55 -11.43 -35.17
C MET A 491 8.32 -11.57 -36.49
N ALA A 492 9.61 -11.23 -36.52
CA ALA A 492 10.44 -11.38 -37.72
C ALA A 492 10.56 -12.85 -38.15
N GLU A 493 10.82 -13.76 -37.19
CA GLU A 493 10.82 -15.19 -37.44
C GLU A 493 9.46 -15.68 -37.94
N MET A 494 8.36 -15.21 -37.34
CA MET A 494 7.01 -15.57 -37.76
C MET A 494 6.69 -15.06 -39.18
N PHE A 495 7.10 -13.85 -39.55
CA PHE A 495 6.92 -13.31 -40.89
C PHE A 495 7.78 -14.04 -41.93
N ASP A 496 9.04 -14.36 -41.62
CA ASP A 496 9.91 -15.13 -42.52
C ASP A 496 9.37 -16.56 -42.72
N ALA A 497 8.90 -17.22 -41.64
CA ALA A 497 8.25 -18.52 -41.72
C ALA A 497 6.97 -18.51 -42.57
N ARG A 498 6.29 -17.36 -42.65
CA ARG A 498 5.14 -17.11 -43.55
C ARG A 498 5.54 -16.69 -44.97
N GLY A 499 6.83 -16.64 -45.29
CA GLY A 499 7.34 -16.23 -46.60
C GLY A 499 7.23 -14.73 -46.86
N ASN A 500 7.21 -13.90 -45.81
CA ASN A 500 7.22 -12.45 -45.92
C ASN A 500 8.53 -11.85 -45.35
N PRO A 501 9.68 -12.07 -46.03
CA PRO A 501 10.98 -11.61 -45.55
C PRO A 501 11.10 -10.08 -45.52
N LYS A 502 10.20 -9.35 -46.21
CA LYS A 502 10.16 -7.88 -46.17
C LYS A 502 9.68 -7.38 -44.80
N ARG A 503 8.55 -7.89 -44.30
CA ARG A 503 8.06 -7.52 -42.96
C ARG A 503 8.99 -8.05 -41.87
N ALA A 504 9.59 -9.21 -42.08
CA ALA A 504 10.63 -9.71 -41.18
C ALA A 504 11.81 -8.74 -41.11
N LEU A 505 12.31 -8.25 -42.25
CA LEU A 505 13.39 -7.28 -42.29
C LEU A 505 13.01 -5.95 -41.61
N GLU A 506 11.77 -5.47 -41.76
CA GLU A 506 11.29 -4.28 -41.07
C GLU A 506 11.36 -4.43 -39.54
N CYS A 507 10.89 -5.57 -38.99
CA CYS A 507 10.99 -5.85 -37.56
C CYS A 507 12.46 -5.96 -37.10
N VAL A 508 13.34 -6.57 -37.89
CA VAL A 508 14.77 -6.69 -37.56
C VAL A 508 15.49 -5.35 -37.62
N ASP A 509 15.18 -4.51 -38.59
CA ASP A 509 15.75 -3.17 -38.70
C ASP A 509 15.27 -2.29 -37.52
N GLU A 510 14.02 -2.45 -37.07
CA GLU A 510 13.50 -1.79 -35.86
C GLU A 510 14.20 -2.30 -34.59
N ALA A 511 14.39 -3.61 -34.45
CA ALA A 511 15.16 -4.22 -33.36
C ALA A 511 16.60 -3.67 -33.32
N LEU A 512 17.29 -3.61 -34.46
CA LEU A 512 18.65 -3.06 -34.58
C LEU A 512 18.73 -1.56 -34.34
N SER A 513 17.63 -0.82 -34.47
CA SER A 513 17.63 0.60 -34.08
C SER A 513 17.72 0.77 -32.56
N SER A 514 17.20 -0.21 -31.81
CA SER A 514 17.26 -0.25 -30.35
C SER A 514 18.54 -0.93 -29.86
N GLU A 515 18.96 -2.02 -30.50
CA GLU A 515 20.16 -2.80 -30.17
C GLU A 515 21.10 -2.96 -31.37
N PRO A 516 21.88 -1.90 -31.73
CA PRO A 516 22.66 -1.88 -32.97
C PRO A 516 23.83 -2.86 -33.04
N GLU A 517 24.24 -3.43 -31.90
CA GLU A 517 25.40 -4.31 -31.78
C GLU A 517 25.00 -5.76 -31.45
N ASP A 518 23.71 -6.11 -31.52
CA ASP A 518 23.29 -7.48 -31.33
C ASP A 518 23.65 -8.36 -32.54
N VAL A 519 24.42 -9.40 -32.27
CA VAL A 519 24.96 -10.30 -33.31
C VAL A 519 23.86 -11.12 -33.97
N ASP A 520 22.87 -11.57 -33.19
CA ASP A 520 21.77 -12.40 -33.68
C ASP A 520 20.87 -11.61 -34.61
N PHE A 521 20.63 -10.31 -34.35
CA PHE A 521 19.91 -9.46 -35.31
C PHE A 521 20.70 -9.18 -36.58
N HIS A 522 22.02 -8.99 -36.52
CA HIS A 522 22.83 -8.88 -37.75
C HIS A 522 22.82 -10.17 -38.57
N VAL A 523 22.82 -11.33 -37.91
CA VAL A 523 22.66 -12.63 -38.59
C VAL A 523 21.25 -12.76 -39.17
N LEU A 524 20.19 -12.48 -38.41
CA LEU A 524 18.80 -12.56 -38.84
C LEU A 524 18.52 -11.60 -40.00
N ARG A 525 19.06 -10.38 -39.93
CA ARG A 525 19.04 -9.39 -41.02
C ARG A 525 19.69 -9.93 -42.28
N ALA A 526 20.84 -10.59 -42.17
CA ALA A 526 21.49 -11.22 -43.31
C ALA A 526 20.64 -12.34 -43.92
N VAL A 527 19.90 -13.10 -43.10
CA VAL A 527 18.95 -14.12 -43.58
C VAL A 527 17.82 -13.48 -44.37
N CYS A 528 17.15 -12.48 -43.79
CA CYS A 528 16.05 -11.80 -44.45
C CYS A 528 16.52 -11.13 -45.76
N LEU A 529 17.71 -10.52 -45.77
CA LEU A 529 18.30 -9.92 -46.97
C LEU A 529 18.71 -10.97 -48.01
N GLU A 530 19.18 -12.15 -47.62
CA GLU A 530 19.45 -13.27 -48.53
C GLU A 530 18.13 -13.77 -49.17
N HIS A 531 17.06 -13.91 -48.38
CA HIS A 531 15.73 -14.25 -48.89
C HIS A 531 15.15 -13.18 -49.84
N LEU A 532 15.58 -11.92 -49.68
CA LEU A 532 15.27 -10.81 -50.58
C LEU A 532 16.29 -10.64 -51.74
N ASP A 533 17.26 -11.57 -51.87
CA ASP A 533 18.37 -11.56 -52.84
C ASP A 533 19.28 -10.31 -52.79
N ARG A 534 19.29 -9.59 -51.66
CA ARG A 534 20.14 -8.42 -51.38
C ARG A 534 21.50 -8.85 -50.80
N ARG A 535 22.25 -9.64 -51.59
CA ARG A 535 23.45 -10.36 -51.11
C ARG A 535 24.57 -9.47 -50.58
N ALA A 536 24.79 -8.29 -51.16
CA ALA A 536 25.85 -7.39 -50.71
C ALA A 536 25.59 -6.89 -49.29
N GLU A 537 24.35 -6.51 -49.00
CA GLU A 537 23.93 -6.02 -47.68
C GLU A 537 23.86 -7.16 -46.66
N ALA A 538 23.42 -8.35 -47.08
CA ALA A 538 23.52 -9.56 -46.25
C ALA A 538 24.98 -9.88 -45.89
N SER A 539 25.92 -9.68 -46.83
CA SER A 539 27.35 -9.89 -46.58
C SER A 539 27.91 -8.89 -45.56
N ALA A 540 27.49 -7.61 -45.65
CA ALA A 540 27.88 -6.57 -44.70
C ALA A 540 27.30 -6.82 -43.29
N ALA A 541 26.06 -7.29 -43.20
CA ALA A 541 25.47 -7.68 -41.91
C ALA A 541 26.24 -8.88 -41.29
N LEU A 542 26.64 -9.87 -42.08
CA LEU A 542 27.50 -10.95 -41.60
C LEU A 542 28.91 -10.49 -41.24
N ASP A 543 29.46 -9.48 -41.90
CA ASP A 543 30.72 -8.87 -41.48
C ASP A 543 30.59 -8.24 -40.10
N ARG A 544 29.51 -7.50 -39.86
CA ARG A 544 29.26 -6.91 -38.54
C ARG A 544 29.12 -7.99 -37.46
N ALA A 545 28.38 -9.06 -37.75
CA ALA A 545 28.28 -10.21 -36.85
C ALA A 545 29.65 -10.88 -36.58
N ILE A 546 30.52 -10.98 -37.59
CA ILE A 546 31.88 -11.54 -37.44
C ILE A 546 32.79 -10.60 -36.63
N GLU A 547 32.65 -9.29 -36.77
CA GLU A 547 33.42 -8.33 -35.98
C GLU A 547 33.05 -8.36 -34.50
N LEU A 548 31.75 -8.45 -34.23
CA LEU A 548 31.21 -8.50 -32.87
C LEU A 548 31.49 -9.85 -32.20
N GLU A 549 31.45 -10.95 -32.96
CA GLU A 549 31.80 -12.29 -32.46
C GLU A 549 32.86 -13.01 -33.34
N PRO A 550 34.13 -12.57 -33.34
CA PRO A 550 35.17 -13.10 -34.24
C PRO A 550 35.50 -14.58 -34.02
N GLY A 551 35.21 -15.08 -32.81
CA GLY A 551 35.45 -16.43 -32.35
C GLY A 551 34.43 -17.46 -32.85
N ASN A 552 33.28 -17.03 -33.40
CA ASN A 552 32.25 -17.94 -33.88
C ASN A 552 32.46 -18.30 -35.36
N PRO A 553 32.91 -19.53 -35.68
CA PRO A 553 33.21 -19.90 -37.05
C PRO A 553 31.95 -20.09 -37.91
N SER A 554 30.76 -20.11 -37.31
CA SER A 554 29.49 -20.25 -38.04
C SER A 554 29.22 -19.02 -38.93
N HIS A 555 29.45 -17.81 -38.42
CA HIS A 555 29.26 -16.55 -39.16
C HIS A 555 30.16 -16.48 -40.40
N LYS A 556 31.45 -16.83 -40.26
CA LYS A 556 32.42 -16.91 -41.36
C LYS A 556 32.04 -17.97 -42.39
N ARG A 557 31.52 -19.13 -41.95
CA ARG A 557 31.02 -20.16 -42.86
C ARG A 557 29.77 -19.70 -43.62
N ARG A 558 28.84 -19.02 -42.94
CA ARG A 558 27.61 -18.49 -43.54
C ARG A 558 27.94 -17.41 -44.58
N LYS A 559 28.85 -16.49 -44.26
CA LYS A 559 29.33 -15.48 -45.22
C LYS A 559 30.00 -16.11 -46.45
N ARG A 560 30.86 -17.11 -46.23
CA ARG A 560 31.50 -17.85 -47.33
C ARG A 560 30.48 -18.61 -48.19
N ARG A 561 29.36 -19.06 -47.61
CA ARG A 561 28.26 -19.67 -48.38
C ARG A 561 27.52 -18.62 -49.19
N LEU A 562 27.25 -17.45 -48.63
CA LEU A 562 26.58 -16.33 -49.31
C LEU A 562 27.40 -15.78 -50.51
N LEU A 563 28.73 -15.81 -50.42
CA LEU A 563 29.66 -15.32 -51.44
C LEU A 563 30.05 -16.39 -52.50
N ARG A 564 29.63 -17.64 -52.31
CA ARG A 564 29.76 -18.71 -53.31
C ARG A 564 28.53 -18.73 -54.20
#